data_AF-A0A0S8CXP2-F1
#
_entry.id   AF-A0A0S8CXP2-F1
#
_cell.length_a   1.000
_cell.length_b   1.000
_cell.length_c   1.000
_cell.angle_alpha   90.00
_cell.angle_beta   90.00
_cell.angle_gamma   90.00
#
_symmetry.space_group_name_H-M   'P 1'
#
loop_
_entity.id
_entity.type
_entity.pdbx_description
1 polymer ?
#
loop_
_entity_poly.entity_id
_entity_poly.type
_entity_poly.pdbx_seq_one_letter_code
_entity_poly.pdbx_strand_id
1 'polypeptide(L)'
;MISRKLFFLFSILTVLPGIVPTALGQEYGGGPIVFIKPVRAVIFEHRYHLGKNFDCQSCHPDLFEKKAGAVEEKDDFTMESFNQGRYCGKCHNGTIAFSVNTKCNWCHIGVQGHKHLEEYELGLK
;
A
#
# COMPACT_ATOMS: atom_id res chain seq x y z
N MET A 1 8.43 67.31 14.29
CA MET A 1 9.50 66.30 14.15
C MET A 1 8.87 64.92 14.35
N ILE A 2 8.61 64.22 13.24
CA ILE A 2 7.77 63.02 13.17
C ILE A 2 8.61 61.79 13.53
N SER A 3 8.30 61.18 14.68
CA SER A 3 8.88 59.94 15.15
C SER A 3 8.44 58.78 14.24
N ARG A 4 9.31 58.33 13.34
CA ARG A 4 9.12 57.10 12.54
C ARG A 4 9.21 55.89 13.48
N LYS A 5 8.07 55.41 13.97
CA LYS A 5 7.99 54.08 14.59
C LYS A 5 8.13 53.04 13.48
N LEU A 6 9.31 52.45 13.42
CA LEU A 6 9.63 51.33 12.54
C LEU A 6 8.87 50.10 13.07
N PHE A 7 7.69 49.84 12.50
CA PHE A 7 6.94 48.61 12.76
C PHE A 7 7.64 47.48 12.01
N PHE A 8 8.53 46.76 12.70
CA PHE A 8 9.03 45.47 12.24
C PHE A 8 7.84 44.49 12.25
N LEU A 9 7.19 44.32 11.10
CA LEU A 9 6.30 43.19 10.85
C LEU A 9 7.17 41.93 10.76
N PHE A 10 7.45 41.35 11.92
CA PHE A 10 7.92 39.96 12.00
C PHE A 10 6.73 39.10 11.58
N SER A 11 6.63 38.77 10.29
CA SER A 11 5.73 37.72 9.82
C SER A 11 6.16 36.43 10.49
N ILE A 12 5.48 36.08 11.58
CA ILE A 12 5.60 34.79 12.23
C ILE A 12 5.07 33.77 11.22
N LEU A 13 6.00 33.16 10.49
CA LEU A 13 5.74 31.94 9.74
C LEU A 13 5.47 30.85 10.78
N THR A 14 4.21 30.75 11.22
CA THR A 14 3.75 29.63 12.06
C THR A 14 3.89 28.37 11.22
N VAL A 15 5.02 27.68 11.37
CA VAL A 15 5.19 26.30 10.90
C VAL A 15 4.21 25.48 11.73
N LEU A 16 3.01 25.24 11.19
CA LEU A 16 2.05 24.33 11.79
C LEU A 16 2.64 22.91 11.65
N PRO A 17 3.06 22.27 12.75
CA PRO A 17 3.53 20.89 12.68
C PRO A 17 2.28 20.02 12.53
N GLY A 18 2.03 19.48 11.34
CA GLY A 18 0.94 18.49 11.21
C GLY A 18 0.33 18.25 9.84
N ILE A 19 0.72 18.95 8.77
CA ILE A 19 0.22 18.60 7.43
C ILE A 19 1.30 17.77 6.73
N VAL A 20 1.26 16.45 6.93
CA VAL A 20 1.99 15.54 6.04
C VAL A 20 1.32 15.66 4.67
N PRO A 21 2.03 16.09 3.61
CA PRO A 21 1.41 16.21 2.30
C PRO A 21 0.94 14.84 1.82
N THR A 22 -0.35 14.73 1.50
CA THR A 22 -0.96 13.56 0.83
C THR A 22 -0.24 13.15 -0.46
N ALA A 23 0.63 14.00 -0.99
CA ALA A 23 1.50 13.73 -2.14
C ALA A 23 2.40 12.48 -1.96
N LEU A 24 2.87 12.17 -0.75
CA LEU A 24 3.77 11.02 -0.55
C LEU A 24 3.04 9.66 -0.69
N GLY A 25 1.76 9.58 -0.31
CA GLY A 25 0.97 8.35 -0.45
C GLY A 25 0.62 8.02 -1.91
N GLN A 26 0.54 9.05 -2.75
CA GLN A 26 0.32 8.90 -4.19
C GLN A 26 1.57 8.39 -4.93
N GLU A 27 2.77 8.67 -4.41
CA GLU A 27 4.06 8.36 -5.05
C GLU A 27 4.28 6.85 -5.24
N TYR A 28 3.66 6.01 -4.39
CA TYR A 28 3.80 4.55 -4.40
C TYR A 28 2.49 3.81 -4.70
N GLY A 29 1.64 4.32 -5.59
CA GLY A 29 0.46 3.58 -6.05
C GLY A 29 -0.66 3.40 -5.02
N GLY A 30 -0.72 4.25 -3.99
CA GLY A 30 -1.78 4.21 -2.98
C GLY A 30 -1.44 3.43 -1.71
N GLY A 31 -0.17 3.06 -1.50
CA GLY A 31 0.30 2.45 -0.24
C GLY A 31 0.04 0.93 -0.13
N PRO A 32 0.23 0.35 1.06
CA PRO A 32 -0.10 -1.05 1.31
C PRO A 32 -1.61 -1.30 1.20
N ILE A 33 -1.97 -2.48 0.71
CA ILE A 33 -3.34 -3.00 0.72
C ILE A 33 -3.36 -4.21 1.64
N VAL A 34 -4.34 -4.25 2.54
CA VAL A 34 -4.64 -5.44 3.34
C VAL A 34 -5.98 -6.00 2.90
N PHE A 35 -5.95 -7.15 2.21
CA PHE A 35 -7.16 -7.90 1.89
C PHE A 35 -7.67 -8.64 3.13
N ILE A 36 -8.97 -8.64 3.33
CA ILE A 36 -9.69 -9.25 4.46
C ILE A 36 -10.59 -10.43 4.04
N LYS A 37 -10.83 -10.60 2.74
CA LYS A 37 -11.58 -11.69 2.12
C LYS A 37 -10.76 -12.34 0.99
N PRO A 38 -10.96 -13.65 0.73
CA PRO A 38 -11.80 -14.59 1.47
C PRO A 38 -11.21 -14.99 2.83
N VAL A 39 -9.92 -14.71 3.06
CA VAL A 39 -9.24 -14.93 4.34
C VAL A 39 -8.70 -13.61 4.88
N ARG A 40 -8.69 -13.46 6.21
CA ARG A 40 -8.29 -12.21 6.85
C ARG A 40 -6.79 -11.95 6.73
N ALA A 41 -6.45 -10.70 6.49
CA ALA A 41 -5.10 -10.13 6.59
C ALA A 41 -4.10 -10.76 5.62
N VAL A 42 -4.30 -10.48 4.32
CA VAL A 42 -3.30 -10.68 3.28
C VAL A 42 -2.74 -9.34 2.85
N ILE A 43 -1.44 -9.15 2.96
CA ILE A 43 -0.80 -7.88 2.62
C ILE A 43 -0.30 -7.87 1.16
N PHE A 44 -0.51 -6.75 0.49
CA PHE A 44 0.10 -6.40 -0.77
C PHE A 44 0.76 -5.02 -0.66
N GLU A 45 2.00 -4.91 -1.13
CA GLU A 45 2.80 -3.71 -0.99
C GLU A 45 3.24 -3.19 -2.36
N HIS A 46 2.64 -2.11 -2.83
CA HIS A 46 3.01 -1.51 -4.12
C HIS A 46 4.50 -1.19 -4.22
N ARG A 47 5.09 -0.60 -3.16
CA ARG A 47 6.50 -0.20 -3.15
C ARG A 47 7.44 -1.38 -3.46
N TYR A 48 7.16 -2.57 -2.90
CA TYR A 48 7.97 -3.76 -3.17
C TYR A 48 7.81 -4.23 -4.61
N HIS A 49 6.61 -4.20 -5.18
CA HIS A 49 6.37 -4.66 -6.55
C HIS A 49 6.94 -3.69 -7.58
N LEU A 50 6.72 -2.38 -7.41
CA LEU A 50 7.28 -1.35 -8.29
C LEU A 50 8.82 -1.34 -8.25
N GLY A 51 9.42 -1.68 -7.10
CA GLY A 51 10.87 -1.87 -6.97
C GLY A 51 11.45 -3.12 -7.66
N LYS A 52 10.62 -3.94 -8.33
CA LYS A 52 11.03 -5.15 -9.07
C LYS A 52 10.88 -5.01 -10.58
N ASN A 53 11.03 -3.79 -11.10
CA ASN A 53 10.88 -3.45 -12.53
C ASN A 53 9.45 -3.69 -13.07
N PHE A 54 8.44 -3.70 -12.20
CA PHE A 54 7.05 -3.62 -12.61
C PHE A 54 6.58 -2.18 -12.60
N ASP A 55 5.63 -1.87 -13.48
CA ASP A 55 4.97 -0.58 -13.56
C ASP A 55 3.46 -0.72 -13.31
N CYS A 56 2.74 0.40 -13.35
CA CYS A 56 1.30 0.42 -13.12
C CYS A 56 0.53 -0.47 -14.11
N GLN A 57 1.01 -0.59 -15.35
CA GLN A 57 0.35 -1.34 -16.42
C GLN A 57 0.63 -2.85 -16.32
N SER A 58 1.68 -3.23 -15.59
CA SER A 58 2.00 -4.63 -15.29
C SER A 58 0.87 -5.33 -14.51
N CYS A 59 0.05 -4.55 -13.78
CA CYS A 59 -1.05 -5.06 -12.97
C CYS A 59 -2.42 -4.51 -13.40
N HIS A 60 -2.49 -3.23 -13.79
CA HIS A 60 -3.76 -2.55 -14.03
C HIS A 60 -3.99 -2.23 -15.50
N PRO A 61 -5.25 -2.29 -15.98
CA PRO A 61 -6.43 -2.77 -15.28
C PRO A 61 -6.59 -4.30 -15.34
N ASP A 62 -5.69 -4.99 -16.05
CA ASP A 62 -5.91 -6.36 -16.51
C ASP A 62 -6.00 -7.39 -15.38
N LEU A 63 -5.05 -7.38 -14.43
CA LEU A 63 -5.05 -8.30 -13.29
C LEU A 63 -5.90 -7.76 -12.14
N PHE A 64 -5.83 -6.44 -11.91
CA PHE A 64 -6.51 -5.77 -10.82
C PHE A 64 -7.10 -4.44 -11.29
N GLU A 65 -8.25 -4.07 -10.76
CA GLU A 65 -8.79 -2.72 -10.91
C GLU A 65 -8.00 -1.72 -10.06
N LYS A 66 -7.99 -0.44 -10.44
CA LYS A 66 -7.38 0.65 -9.65
C LYS A 66 -8.29 1.06 -8.48
N LYS A 67 -8.76 0.08 -7.71
CA LYS A 67 -9.63 0.24 -6.56
C LYS A 67 -9.30 -0.83 -5.53
N ALA A 68 -8.78 -0.40 -4.38
CA ALA A 68 -8.43 -1.30 -3.29
C ALA A 68 -9.64 -2.16 -2.86
N GLY A 69 -9.41 -3.44 -2.62
CA GLY A 69 -10.43 -4.41 -2.23
C GLY A 69 -11.44 -4.80 -3.32
N ALA A 70 -11.44 -4.20 -4.51
CA ALA A 70 -12.42 -4.53 -5.55
C ALA A 70 -12.38 -6.00 -5.98
N VAL A 71 -11.17 -6.59 -5.99
CA VAL A 71 -10.97 -8.00 -6.34
C VAL A 71 -11.54 -8.97 -5.31
N GLU A 72 -11.76 -8.53 -4.06
CA GLU A 72 -12.28 -9.36 -2.97
C GLU A 72 -13.74 -9.78 -3.17
N GLU A 73 -14.46 -9.08 -4.04
CA GLU A 73 -15.85 -9.39 -4.39
C GLU A 73 -15.94 -10.40 -5.55
N LYS A 74 -14.80 -10.86 -6.09
CA LYS A 74 -14.76 -11.89 -7.13
C LYS A 74 -14.71 -13.28 -6.52
N ASP A 75 -15.66 -14.14 -6.89
CA ASP A 75 -15.75 -15.53 -6.42
C ASP A 75 -14.51 -16.37 -6.74
N ASP A 76 -13.76 -15.98 -7.77
CA ASP A 76 -12.55 -16.66 -8.21
C ASP A 76 -11.27 -16.07 -7.59
N PHE A 77 -11.34 -15.15 -6.63
CA PHE A 77 -10.16 -14.65 -5.92
C PHE A 77 -9.69 -15.64 -4.83
N THR A 78 -9.22 -16.82 -5.29
CA THR A 78 -8.86 -17.96 -4.44
C THR A 78 -7.48 -18.51 -4.80
N MET A 79 -6.85 -19.25 -3.88
CA MET A 79 -5.56 -19.91 -4.12
C MET A 79 -5.60 -20.89 -5.31
N GLU A 80 -6.75 -21.53 -5.57
CA GLU A 80 -6.93 -22.39 -6.73
C GLU A 80 -6.76 -21.62 -8.04
N SER A 81 -7.41 -20.46 -8.15
CA SER A 81 -7.23 -19.55 -9.28
C SER A 81 -5.79 -19.06 -9.41
N PHE A 82 -5.13 -18.80 -8.29
CA PHE A 82 -3.74 -18.33 -8.28
C PHE A 82 -2.82 -19.43 -8.82
N ASN A 83 -3.05 -20.68 -8.45
CA ASN A 83 -2.33 -21.83 -8.99
C ASN A 83 -2.51 -22.02 -10.50
N GLN A 84 -3.60 -21.50 -11.06
CA GLN A 84 -3.87 -21.48 -12.50
C GLN A 84 -3.29 -20.24 -13.21
N GLY A 85 -2.46 -19.45 -12.53
CA GLY A 85 -1.78 -18.28 -13.09
C GLY A 85 -2.62 -17.00 -13.12
N ARG A 86 -3.71 -16.94 -12.35
CA ARG A 86 -4.51 -15.71 -12.16
C ARG A 86 -4.00 -14.88 -10.98
N TYR A 87 -4.34 -13.60 -10.97
CA TYR A 87 -4.07 -12.69 -9.85
C TYR A 87 -2.60 -12.74 -9.40
N CYS A 88 -2.35 -12.95 -8.10
CA CYS A 88 -1.02 -13.08 -7.51
C CYS A 88 -0.17 -14.14 -8.22
N GLY A 89 -0.81 -15.27 -8.58
CA GLY A 89 -0.15 -16.40 -9.22
C GLY A 89 0.30 -16.16 -10.65
N LYS A 90 -0.11 -15.06 -11.30
CA LYS A 90 0.42 -14.65 -12.61
C LYS A 90 1.95 -14.52 -12.57
N CYS A 91 2.46 -13.97 -11.47
CA CYS A 91 3.89 -13.75 -11.25
C CYS A 91 4.45 -14.66 -10.13
N HIS A 92 3.67 -14.93 -9.08
CA HIS A 92 4.05 -15.87 -8.01
C HIS A 92 3.85 -17.34 -8.46
N ASN A 93 4.54 -17.72 -9.53
CA ASN A 93 4.43 -19.01 -10.21
C ASN A 93 5.64 -19.93 -9.99
N GLY A 94 6.68 -19.47 -9.30
CA GLY A 94 7.94 -20.20 -9.08
C GLY A 94 9.03 -19.90 -10.11
N THR A 95 8.74 -19.10 -11.14
CA THR A 95 9.70 -18.68 -12.17
C THR A 95 9.99 -17.19 -12.08
N ILE A 96 8.95 -16.33 -12.07
CA ILE A 96 9.11 -14.87 -11.98
C ILE A 96 9.34 -14.46 -10.52
N ALA A 97 8.54 -15.01 -9.60
CA ALA A 97 8.68 -14.87 -8.16
C ALA A 97 8.44 -16.22 -7.48
N PHE A 98 8.59 -16.28 -6.15
CA PHE A 98 8.27 -17.48 -5.39
C PHE A 98 6.83 -17.94 -5.66
N SER A 99 6.59 -19.25 -5.70
CA SER A 99 5.27 -19.81 -5.97
C SER A 99 4.28 -19.48 -4.85
N VAL A 100 3.03 -19.20 -5.19
CA VAL A 100 1.91 -19.06 -4.24
C VAL A 100 1.70 -20.28 -3.34
N ASN A 101 2.23 -21.46 -3.71
CA ASN A 101 2.20 -22.66 -2.87
C ASN A 101 3.34 -22.73 -1.85
N THR A 102 4.12 -21.66 -1.73
CA THR A 102 5.28 -21.57 -0.84
C THR A 102 5.23 -20.26 -0.05
N LYS A 103 5.92 -20.21 1.10
CA LYS A 103 6.08 -18.98 1.90
C LYS A 103 4.74 -18.31 2.26
N CYS A 104 3.75 -19.08 2.69
CA CYS A 104 2.38 -18.60 2.94
C CYS A 104 2.35 -17.35 3.86
N ASN A 105 3.20 -17.30 4.86
CA ASN A 105 3.30 -16.21 5.83
C ASN A 105 3.89 -14.90 5.28
N TRP A 106 4.37 -14.88 4.03
CA TRP A 106 4.87 -13.65 3.39
C TRP A 106 3.72 -12.79 2.86
N CYS A 107 2.57 -13.39 2.59
CA CYS A 107 1.35 -12.69 2.20
C CYS A 107 0.31 -12.76 3.32
N HIS A 108 0.07 -13.95 3.89
CA HIS A 108 -0.90 -14.18 4.95
C HIS A 108 -0.30 -13.86 6.32
N ILE A 109 -0.39 -12.58 6.73
CA ILE A 109 0.21 -12.08 7.98
C ILE A 109 -0.64 -12.40 9.22
N GLY A 110 -1.90 -12.80 9.02
CA GLY A 110 -2.83 -13.17 10.09
C GLY A 110 -3.20 -12.00 11.01
N VAL A 111 -3.99 -12.30 12.05
CA VAL A 111 -4.52 -11.28 12.98
C VAL A 111 -3.39 -10.52 13.69
N GLN A 112 -2.33 -11.21 14.10
CA GLN A 112 -1.23 -10.57 14.81
C GLN A 112 -0.38 -9.68 13.88
N GLY A 113 -0.16 -10.12 12.64
CA GLY A 113 0.51 -9.28 11.66
C GLY A 113 -0.30 -8.03 11.33
N HIS A 114 -1.62 -8.15 11.20
CA HIS A 114 -2.49 -6.98 10.97
C HIS A 114 -2.45 -5.97 12.12
N LYS A 115 -2.58 -6.44 13.37
CA LYS A 115 -2.44 -5.57 14.55
C LYS A 115 -1.10 -4.83 14.56
N HIS A 116 -0.02 -5.53 14.21
CA HIS A 116 1.29 -4.90 14.16
C HIS A 116 1.39 -3.79 13.09
N LEU A 117 0.77 -3.99 11.92
CA LEU A 117 0.69 -2.95 10.89
C LEU A 117 -0.12 -1.75 11.37
N GLU A 118 -1.30 -1.98 11.97
CA GLU A 118 -2.12 -0.90 12.53
C GLU A 118 -1.34 -0.11 13.60
N GLU A 119 -0.65 -0.79 14.51
CA GLU A 119 0.19 -0.14 15.52
C GLU A 119 1.32 0.70 14.91
N TYR A 120 1.94 0.22 13.82
CA TYR A 120 2.99 0.93 13.10
C TYR A 120 2.44 2.17 12.37
N GLU A 121 1.30 2.03 11.68
CA GLU A 121 0.62 3.14 10.99
C GLU A 121 0.12 4.22 11.96
N LEU A 122 -0.29 3.81 13.17
CA LEU A 122 -0.70 4.72 14.25
C LEU A 122 0.49 5.31 15.03
N GLY A 123 1.74 4.91 14.72
CA GLY A 123 2.94 5.39 15.42
C GLY A 123 2.98 5.03 16.90
N LEU A 124 2.33 3.92 17.29
CA LEU A 124 2.22 3.43 18.67
C LEU A 124 3.37 2.48 19.06
N LYS A 125 4.31 2.24 18.14
CA LYS A 125 5.51 1.43 18.32
C LYS A 125 6.77 2.21 17.99
#